data_AF-A0A2V8EBZ0-F1
#
_entry.id   AF-A0A2V8EBZ0-F1
#
_cell.length_a   1.000
_cell.length_b   1.000
_cell.length_c   1.000
_cell.angle_alpha   90.00
_cell.angle_beta   90.00
_cell.angle_gamma   90.00
#
_symmetry.space_group_name_H-M   'P 1'
#
loop_
_entity.id
_entity.type
_entity.pdbx_description
1 polymer ?
#
loop_
_entity_poly.entity_id
_entity_poly.type
_entity_poly.pdbx_seq_one_letter_code
_entity_poly.pdbx_strand_id
1 'polypeptide(L)'
;MAKQQRRPLLRPIRTAPEPAATRVPLSVQAKADQRVSRQPHASSGPPRRSTYVEAVAIYEKGLQALQRHAYAEATELLSSVLRQYPEEKELHERVRLYLNICQRQAIQREASPQTIDERLYAATLAINGGQYDQAIAHLRLVRDEDPDNDHAIYMLAVAHAQRHEHAEAVAHLERAIALNPENRALARNDPDLEPLRGDEAFRAALEAPAVPRQDRRRPMKSRPAR
;
A
#
# COMPACT_ATOMS: atom_id res chain seq x y z
N MET A 1 -25.32 59.23 27.19
CA MET A 1 -25.85 58.58 28.41
C MET A 1 -25.24 57.18 28.51
N ALA A 2 -24.60 56.83 29.62
CA ALA A 2 -23.86 55.58 29.85
C ALA A 2 -24.21 54.99 31.23
N LYS A 3 -24.45 53.67 31.30
CA LYS A 3 -24.43 52.77 32.49
C LYS A 3 -24.30 51.34 31.91
N GLN A 4 -23.31 50.47 32.11
CA GLN A 4 -22.38 50.10 33.20
C GLN A 4 -23.06 49.50 34.43
N GLN A 5 -22.82 48.20 34.67
CA GLN A 5 -22.86 47.49 35.97
C GLN A 5 -22.47 46.01 35.75
N ARG A 6 -21.87 45.26 36.68
CA ARG A 6 -20.73 45.39 37.62
C ARG A 6 -20.68 44.01 38.32
N ARG A 7 -19.53 43.33 38.33
CA ARG A 7 -19.26 42.12 39.16
C ARG A 7 -19.27 42.49 40.65
N PRO A 8 -19.53 41.52 41.56
CA PRO A 8 -19.04 41.58 42.93
C PRO A 8 -17.97 40.51 43.24
N LEU A 9 -17.06 40.88 44.15
CA LEU A 9 -15.92 40.12 44.68
C LEU A 9 -16.06 39.98 46.21
N LEU A 10 -15.70 38.79 46.70
CA LEU A 10 -14.95 38.44 47.93
C LEU A 10 -15.49 38.83 49.32
N ARG A 11 -15.36 37.92 50.31
CA ARG A 11 -14.26 37.90 51.32
C ARG A 11 -14.42 36.81 52.44
N PRO A 12 -13.36 36.55 53.25
CA PRO A 12 -12.92 35.20 53.70
C PRO A 12 -12.96 34.99 55.24
N ILE A 13 -12.54 33.81 55.73
CA ILE A 13 -12.20 33.58 57.16
C ILE A 13 -10.91 32.74 57.36
N ARG A 14 -10.15 33.20 58.37
CA ARG A 14 -8.85 32.86 59.05
C ARG A 14 -8.66 31.40 59.56
N THR A 15 -7.54 30.69 59.34
CA THR A 15 -6.20 30.53 60.03
C THR A 15 -6.06 29.59 61.27
N ALA A 16 -5.22 28.53 61.09
CA ALA A 16 -4.19 27.90 61.98
C ALA A 16 -4.62 27.14 63.28
N PRO A 17 -3.79 26.26 63.92
CA PRO A 17 -2.32 26.02 63.77
C PRO A 17 -1.80 24.55 63.78
N GLU A 18 -0.47 24.40 63.64
CA GLU A 18 0.38 23.18 63.74
C GLU A 18 0.75 22.83 65.21
N PRO A 19 1.28 21.62 65.53
CA PRO A 19 2.65 21.61 66.11
C PRO A 19 3.55 20.37 65.83
N ALA A 20 4.84 20.67 65.65
CA ALA A 20 6.07 20.11 66.25
C ALA A 20 6.24 18.64 66.73
N ALA A 21 7.23 17.98 66.13
CA ALA A 21 8.38 17.23 66.68
C ALA A 21 8.29 16.38 67.97
N THR A 22 8.73 15.11 67.89
CA THR A 22 9.57 14.47 68.93
C THR A 22 10.47 13.37 68.35
N ARG A 23 11.66 13.22 68.94
CA ARG A 23 12.83 12.45 68.51
C ARG A 23 13.12 11.36 69.58
N VAL A 24 13.54 10.17 69.12
CA VAL A 24 14.36 9.09 69.78
C VAL A 24 13.84 8.36 71.05
N PRO A 25 14.43 7.21 71.51
CA PRO A 25 15.13 6.08 70.85
C PRO A 25 14.77 4.65 71.38
N LEU A 26 15.33 3.63 70.72
CA LEU A 26 15.83 2.32 71.24
C LEU A 26 14.97 1.44 72.18
N SER A 27 14.64 0.25 71.68
CA SER A 27 14.68 -0.99 72.48
C SER A 27 15.13 -2.18 71.65
N VAL A 28 15.77 -3.11 72.34
CA VAL A 28 16.80 -4.08 71.91
C VAL A 28 16.21 -5.50 71.88
N GLN A 29 16.94 -6.42 71.21
CA GLN A 29 16.81 -7.89 71.18
C GLN A 29 15.69 -8.45 70.26
N ALA A 30 15.87 -9.53 69.49
CA ALA A 30 16.78 -10.67 69.62
C ALA A 30 17.13 -11.30 68.25
N LYS A 31 18.24 -12.04 68.24
CA LYS A 31 18.79 -12.83 67.13
C LYS A 31 17.85 -13.96 66.68
N ALA A 32 17.86 -14.26 65.39
CA ALA A 32 17.73 -15.63 64.90
C ALA A 32 18.48 -15.77 63.57
N ASP A 33 19.50 -16.63 63.59
CA ASP A 33 20.20 -17.16 62.42
C ASP A 33 19.20 -17.73 61.41
N GLN A 34 19.20 -17.23 60.17
CA GLN A 34 18.86 -18.07 59.03
C GLN A 34 19.88 -17.91 57.92
N ARG A 35 20.51 -19.05 57.66
CA ARG A 35 21.54 -19.30 56.68
C ARG A 35 21.12 -18.84 55.30
N VAL A 36 22.07 -18.20 54.65
CA VAL A 36 22.20 -17.99 53.22
C VAL A 36 21.76 -19.25 52.46
N SER A 37 20.62 -19.16 51.77
CA SER A 37 20.39 -19.95 50.55
C SER A 37 20.34 -18.98 49.39
N ARG A 38 21.51 -18.42 49.06
CA ARG A 38 21.74 -17.88 47.72
C ARG A 38 21.80 -19.07 46.79
N GLN A 39 20.66 -19.42 46.20
CA GLN A 39 20.68 -20.24 44.99
C GLN A 39 21.65 -19.58 44.01
N PRO A 40 22.59 -20.32 43.42
CA PRO A 40 23.37 -19.78 42.33
C PRO A 40 22.40 -19.58 41.17
N HIS A 41 21.91 -18.35 40.99
CA HIS A 41 21.50 -17.90 39.66
C HIS A 41 22.76 -18.02 38.82
N ALA A 42 22.87 -19.12 38.09
CA ALA A 42 23.84 -19.29 37.03
C ALA A 42 23.62 -18.11 36.08
N SER A 43 24.51 -17.13 36.18
CA SER A 43 24.66 -16.07 35.21
C SER A 43 25.25 -16.69 33.96
N SER A 44 24.40 -17.22 33.08
CA SER A 44 24.80 -17.55 31.72
C SER A 44 24.78 -16.28 30.88
N GLY A 45 25.90 -15.56 30.85
CA GLY A 45 26.22 -14.68 29.72
C GLY A 45 27.58 -15.08 29.14
N PRO A 46 27.85 -14.97 27.83
CA PRO A 46 26.96 -14.83 26.66
C PRO A 46 27.20 -15.90 25.56
N PRO A 47 26.32 -16.01 24.54
CA PRO A 47 26.84 -16.04 23.17
C PRO A 47 26.09 -15.03 22.30
N ARG A 48 26.05 -13.76 22.74
CA ARG A 48 25.39 -12.65 22.02
C ARG A 48 25.83 -12.57 20.55
N ARG A 49 27.09 -12.93 20.23
CA ARG A 49 27.56 -12.96 18.84
C ARG A 49 26.90 -14.06 18.00
N SER A 50 26.57 -15.23 18.57
CA SER A 50 25.95 -16.33 17.83
C SER A 50 24.47 -16.07 17.57
N THR A 51 23.74 -15.66 18.61
CA THR A 51 22.30 -15.35 18.52
C THR A 51 22.04 -14.14 17.64
N TYR A 52 22.91 -13.13 17.69
CA TYR A 52 22.84 -11.97 16.81
C TYR A 52 23.05 -12.36 15.35
N VAL A 53 24.04 -13.21 15.03
CA VAL A 53 24.30 -13.66 13.66
C VAL A 53 23.11 -14.45 13.10
N GLU A 54 22.49 -15.32 13.91
CA GLU A 54 21.28 -16.05 13.50
C GLU A 54 20.09 -15.11 13.28
N ALA A 55 19.88 -14.14 14.18
CA ALA A 55 18.83 -13.14 14.06
C ALA A 55 19.02 -12.26 12.80
N VAL A 56 20.26 -11.88 12.50
CA VAL A 56 20.62 -11.15 11.28
C VAL A 56 20.33 -11.98 10.03
N ALA A 57 20.63 -13.28 10.03
CA ALA A 57 20.34 -14.13 8.87
C ALA A 57 18.83 -14.23 8.57
N ILE A 58 17.97 -14.29 9.60
CA ILE A 58 16.51 -14.27 9.41
C ILE A 58 16.03 -12.89 8.95
N TYR A 59 16.57 -11.83 9.55
CA TYR A 59 16.30 -10.45 9.13
C TYR A 59 16.64 -10.23 7.65
N GLU A 60 17.81 -10.69 7.20
CA GLU A 60 18.24 -10.61 5.80
C GLU A 60 17.31 -11.38 4.86
N LYS A 61 16.85 -12.57 5.25
CA LYS A 61 15.82 -13.31 4.50
C LYS A 61 14.51 -12.50 4.39
N GLY A 62 14.09 -11.86 5.49
CA GLY A 62 12.93 -10.97 5.50
C GLY A 62 13.08 -9.79 4.53
N LEU A 63 14.29 -9.20 4.46
CA LEU A 63 14.59 -8.14 3.49
C LEU A 63 14.57 -8.65 2.04
N GLN A 64 15.06 -9.86 1.78
CA GLN A 64 14.98 -10.47 0.45
C GLN A 64 13.53 -10.71 0.02
N ALA A 65 12.67 -11.18 0.92
CA ALA A 65 11.24 -11.32 0.66
C ALA A 65 10.59 -9.95 0.37
N LEU A 66 10.97 -8.90 1.10
CA LEU A 66 10.52 -7.53 0.86
C LEU A 66 10.93 -7.03 -0.54
N GLN A 67 12.18 -7.29 -0.95
CA GLN A 67 12.66 -6.94 -2.30
C GLN A 67 11.87 -7.64 -3.42
N ARG A 68 11.34 -8.84 -3.15
CA ARG A 68 10.47 -9.59 -4.08
C ARG A 68 9.00 -9.18 -3.98
N HIS A 69 8.67 -8.15 -3.20
CA HIS A 69 7.29 -7.71 -2.91
C HIS A 69 6.42 -8.80 -2.25
N ALA A 70 7.04 -9.80 -1.62
CA ALA A 70 6.37 -10.85 -0.86
C ALA A 70 6.10 -10.38 0.57
N TYR A 71 5.22 -9.38 0.71
CA TYR A 71 5.00 -8.67 1.97
C TYR A 71 4.49 -9.55 3.11
N ALA A 72 3.67 -10.56 2.81
CA ALA A 72 3.19 -11.52 3.81
C ALA A 72 4.34 -12.38 4.37
N GLU A 73 5.17 -12.94 3.47
CA GLU A 73 6.34 -13.73 3.85
C GLU A 73 7.37 -12.87 4.61
N ALA A 74 7.65 -11.67 4.12
CA ALA A 74 8.54 -10.72 4.78
C ALA A 74 8.04 -10.37 6.20
N THR A 75 6.73 -10.19 6.38
CA THR A 75 6.13 -9.90 7.68
C THR A 75 6.33 -11.05 8.67
N GLU A 76 6.14 -12.30 8.25
CA GLU A 76 6.37 -13.46 9.12
C GLU A 76 7.84 -13.62 9.52
N LEU A 77 8.76 -13.53 8.56
CA LEU A 77 10.20 -13.62 8.81
C LEU A 77 10.70 -12.51 9.74
N LEU A 78 10.28 -11.27 9.49
CA LEU A 78 10.66 -10.13 10.33
C LEU A 78 10.03 -10.22 11.72
N SER A 79 8.78 -10.66 11.83
CA SER A 79 8.11 -10.86 13.13
C SER A 79 8.73 -12.00 13.94
N SER A 80 9.27 -13.04 13.29
CA SER A 80 9.96 -14.12 14.01
C SER A 80 11.23 -13.63 14.69
N VAL A 81 11.92 -12.62 14.15
CA VAL A 81 13.08 -11.99 14.82
C VAL A 81 12.68 -11.39 16.17
N LEU A 82 11.53 -10.68 16.22
CA LEU A 82 11.03 -10.09 17.46
C LEU A 82 10.63 -11.14 18.51
N ARG A 83 10.08 -12.28 18.06
CA ARG A 83 9.63 -13.37 18.93
C ARG A 83 10.78 -14.25 19.45
N GLN A 84 11.72 -14.60 18.57
CA GLN A 84 12.78 -15.58 18.86
C GLN A 84 14.01 -14.95 19.51
N TYR A 85 14.25 -13.66 19.28
CA TYR A 85 15.44 -12.95 19.77
C TYR A 85 15.05 -11.68 20.54
N PRO A 86 14.30 -11.77 21.66
CA PRO A 86 13.77 -10.62 22.39
C PRO A 86 14.85 -9.70 23.00
N GLU A 87 16.08 -10.20 23.12
CA GLU A 87 17.21 -9.47 23.71
C GLU A 87 17.87 -8.47 22.74
N GLU A 88 17.67 -8.65 21.42
CA GLU A 88 18.37 -7.92 20.35
C GLU A 88 17.68 -6.58 19.99
N LYS A 89 17.73 -5.62 20.93
CA LYS A 89 16.99 -4.36 20.85
C LYS A 89 17.29 -3.51 19.60
N GLU A 90 18.55 -3.40 19.19
CA GLU A 90 18.94 -2.61 18.01
C GLU A 90 18.35 -3.21 16.71
N LEU A 91 18.30 -4.53 16.62
CA LEU A 91 17.72 -5.22 15.47
C LEU A 91 16.19 -5.05 15.45
N HIS A 92 15.54 -5.01 16.62
CA HIS A 92 14.10 -4.80 16.72
C HIS A 92 13.64 -3.46 16.15
N GLU A 93 14.37 -2.38 16.42
CA GLU A 93 14.03 -1.05 15.89
C GLU A 93 14.01 -1.07 14.36
N ARG A 94 15.02 -1.68 13.76
CA ARG A 94 15.10 -1.87 12.31
C ARG A 94 13.96 -2.74 11.80
N VAL A 95 13.72 -3.89 12.44
CA VAL A 95 12.66 -4.84 12.07
C VAL A 95 11.28 -4.16 12.08
N ARG A 96 10.96 -3.38 13.12
CA ARG A 96 9.67 -2.66 13.22
C ARG A 96 9.47 -1.67 12.08
N LEU A 97 10.52 -0.98 11.63
CA LEU A 97 10.44 -0.09 10.47
C LEU A 97 10.02 -0.87 9.21
N TYR A 98 10.66 -2.01 8.95
CA TYR A 98 10.33 -2.83 7.78
C TYR A 98 8.96 -3.48 7.87
N LEU A 99 8.51 -3.89 9.07
CA LEU A 99 7.15 -4.38 9.28
C LEU A 99 6.09 -3.32 8.94
N ASN A 100 6.31 -2.06 9.33
CA ASN A 100 5.42 -0.96 8.96
C ASN A 100 5.34 -0.77 7.44
N ILE A 101 6.47 -0.88 6.73
CA ILE A 101 6.52 -0.82 5.26
C ILE A 101 5.73 -1.99 4.65
N CYS A 102 5.97 -3.22 5.11
CA CYS A 102 5.26 -4.40 4.63
C CYS A 102 3.75 -4.27 4.83
N GLN A 103 3.31 -3.83 6.01
CA GLN A 103 1.88 -3.67 6.31
C GLN A 103 1.24 -2.60 5.43
N ARG A 104 1.86 -1.42 5.32
CA ARG A 104 1.34 -0.35 4.45
C ARG A 104 1.20 -0.83 3.02
N GLN A 105 2.22 -1.51 2.51
CA GLN A 105 2.25 -1.93 1.12
C GLN A 105 1.32 -3.12 0.84
N ALA A 106 1.12 -4.01 1.82
CA ALA A 106 0.11 -5.07 1.74
C ALA A 106 -1.31 -4.47 1.64
N ILE A 107 -1.66 -3.51 2.51
CA ILE A 107 -2.96 -2.81 2.46
C ILE A 107 -3.16 -2.12 1.11
N GLN A 108 -2.14 -1.42 0.59
CA GLN A 108 -2.24 -0.78 -0.73
C GLN A 108 -2.46 -1.80 -1.84
N ARG A 109 -1.81 -2.97 -1.78
CA ARG A 109 -1.99 -4.03 -2.77
C ARG A 109 -3.39 -4.64 -2.70
N GLU A 110 -3.92 -4.85 -1.49
CA GLU A 110 -5.30 -5.32 -1.29
C GLU A 110 -6.33 -4.29 -1.80
N ALA A 111 -6.06 -3.00 -1.62
CA ALA A 111 -6.92 -1.92 -2.12
C ALA A 111 -6.79 -1.64 -3.62
N SER A 112 -5.67 -2.03 -4.24
CA SER A 112 -5.40 -1.77 -5.66
C SER A 112 -5.96 -2.89 -6.53
N PRO A 113 -6.68 -2.57 -7.63
CA PRO A 113 -7.16 -3.56 -8.59
C PRO A 113 -6.06 -4.54 -9.04
N GLN A 114 -6.22 -5.82 -8.73
CA GLN A 114 -5.22 -6.87 -9.01
C GLN A 114 -5.54 -7.66 -10.28
N THR A 115 -6.81 -7.85 -10.60
CA THR A 115 -7.23 -8.62 -11.78
C THR A 115 -7.47 -7.72 -12.98
N ILE A 116 -7.49 -8.30 -14.19
CA ILE A 116 -7.88 -7.58 -15.41
C ILE A 116 -9.27 -6.96 -15.24
N ASP A 117 -10.24 -7.75 -14.77
CA ASP A 117 -11.63 -7.30 -14.60
C ASP A 117 -11.76 -6.16 -13.58
N GLU A 118 -11.06 -6.24 -12.44
CA GLU A 118 -11.04 -5.16 -11.45
C GLU A 118 -10.42 -3.88 -12.00
N ARG A 119 -9.36 -3.99 -12.81
CA ARG A 119 -8.71 -2.83 -13.44
C ARG A 119 -9.58 -2.21 -14.52
N LEU A 120 -10.29 -3.03 -15.31
CA LEU A 120 -11.29 -2.55 -16.27
C LEU A 120 -12.42 -1.82 -15.54
N TYR A 121 -12.95 -2.40 -14.47
CA TYR A 121 -13.99 -1.76 -13.66
C TYR A 121 -13.51 -0.43 -13.06
N ALA A 122 -12.30 -0.41 -12.47
CA ALA A 122 -11.69 0.82 -11.95
C ALA A 122 -11.48 1.88 -13.04
N ALA A 123 -11.04 1.47 -14.23
CA ALA A 123 -10.89 2.38 -15.36
C ALA A 123 -12.24 2.97 -15.81
N THR A 124 -13.31 2.17 -15.85
CA THR A 124 -14.66 2.64 -16.17
C THR A 124 -15.13 3.68 -15.15
N LEU A 125 -14.96 3.39 -13.85
CA LEU A 125 -15.30 4.35 -12.80
C LEU A 125 -14.48 5.66 -12.93
N ALA A 126 -13.19 5.55 -13.24
CA ALA A 126 -12.33 6.71 -13.44
C ALA A 126 -12.75 7.53 -14.68
N ILE A 127 -13.09 6.90 -15.81
CA ILE A 127 -13.60 7.60 -17.00
C ILE A 127 -14.90 8.35 -16.66
N ASN A 128 -15.85 7.68 -16.03
CA ASN A 128 -17.12 8.29 -15.62
C ASN A 128 -16.92 9.46 -14.64
N GLY A 129 -15.86 9.41 -13.82
CA GLY A 129 -15.46 10.47 -12.91
C GLY A 129 -14.60 11.57 -13.52
N GLY A 130 -14.30 11.53 -14.82
CA GLY A 130 -13.42 12.47 -15.51
C GLY A 130 -11.94 12.33 -15.16
N GLN A 131 -11.54 11.24 -14.50
CA GLN A 131 -10.19 10.97 -14.01
C GLN A 131 -9.38 10.18 -15.06
N TYR A 132 -9.22 10.76 -16.24
CA TYR A 132 -8.67 10.06 -17.41
C TYR A 132 -7.24 9.55 -17.21
N ASP A 133 -6.40 10.26 -16.44
CA ASP A 133 -5.05 9.80 -16.10
C ASP A 133 -5.04 8.49 -15.31
N GLN A 134 -5.96 8.37 -14.35
CA GLN A 134 -6.11 7.16 -13.54
C GLN A 134 -6.67 6.01 -14.39
N ALA A 135 -7.65 6.30 -15.25
CA ALA A 135 -8.17 5.32 -16.20
C ALA A 135 -7.06 4.77 -17.10
N ILE A 136 -6.26 5.64 -17.72
CA ILE A 136 -5.14 5.25 -18.58
C ILE A 136 -4.12 4.42 -17.81
N ALA A 137 -3.82 4.75 -16.55
CA ALA A 137 -2.91 3.97 -15.72
C ALA A 137 -3.42 2.53 -15.51
N HIS A 138 -4.70 2.35 -15.18
CA HIS A 138 -5.30 1.01 -15.03
C HIS A 138 -5.35 0.24 -16.36
N LEU A 139 -5.72 0.90 -17.46
CA LEU A 139 -5.84 0.28 -18.77
C LEU A 139 -4.48 -0.12 -19.37
N ARG A 140 -3.40 0.62 -19.07
CA ARG A 140 -2.04 0.22 -19.45
C ARG A 140 -1.64 -1.09 -18.79
N LEU A 141 -1.97 -1.29 -17.51
CA LEU A 141 -1.72 -2.55 -16.82
C LEU A 141 -2.51 -3.70 -17.44
N VAL A 142 -3.76 -3.47 -17.84
CA VAL A 142 -4.56 -4.47 -18.56
C VAL A 142 -3.91 -4.81 -19.90
N ARG A 143 -3.54 -3.81 -20.70
CA ARG A 143 -2.89 -4.01 -22.00
C ARG A 143 -1.54 -4.73 -21.89
N ASP A 144 -0.78 -4.49 -20.83
CA ASP A 144 0.52 -5.15 -20.65
C ASP A 144 0.35 -6.64 -20.27
N GLU A 145 -0.75 -6.99 -19.58
CA GLU A 145 -1.10 -8.38 -19.22
C GLU A 145 -1.83 -9.12 -20.36
N ASP A 146 -2.79 -8.46 -21.01
CA ASP A 146 -3.57 -8.93 -22.14
C ASP A 146 -3.54 -7.91 -23.31
N PRO A 147 -2.52 -7.98 -24.18
CA PRO A 147 -2.33 -7.02 -25.27
C PRO A 147 -3.38 -7.07 -26.39
N ASP A 148 -4.26 -8.07 -26.39
CA ASP A 148 -5.30 -8.27 -27.40
C ASP A 148 -6.72 -8.05 -26.82
N ASN A 149 -6.83 -7.50 -25.60
CA ASN A 149 -8.08 -7.09 -24.99
C ASN A 149 -8.66 -5.86 -25.72
N ASP A 150 -9.59 -6.09 -26.65
CA ASP A 150 -10.15 -5.02 -27.47
C ASP A 150 -10.94 -4.00 -26.66
N HIS A 151 -11.60 -4.43 -25.57
CA HIS A 151 -12.33 -3.56 -24.67
C HIS A 151 -11.40 -2.57 -23.94
N ALA A 152 -10.29 -3.04 -23.37
CA ALA A 152 -9.30 -2.17 -22.72
C ALA A 152 -8.70 -1.15 -23.69
N ILE A 153 -8.41 -1.59 -24.92
CA ILE A 153 -7.85 -0.73 -25.96
C ILE A 153 -8.88 0.29 -26.44
N TYR A 154 -10.16 -0.09 -26.53
CA TYR A 154 -11.25 0.84 -26.82
C TYR A 154 -11.39 1.91 -25.72
N MET A 155 -11.35 1.50 -24.44
CA MET A 155 -11.40 2.44 -23.32
C MET A 155 -10.18 3.39 -23.29
N LEU A 156 -9.01 2.96 -23.77
CA LEU A 156 -7.86 3.86 -23.96
C LEU A 156 -8.16 4.91 -25.02
N ALA A 157 -8.82 4.54 -26.12
CA ALA A 157 -9.24 5.50 -27.14
C ALA A 157 -10.18 6.56 -26.54
N VAL A 158 -11.17 6.13 -25.77
CA VAL A 158 -12.10 7.02 -25.06
C VAL A 158 -11.36 7.97 -24.11
N ALA A 159 -10.48 7.44 -23.24
CA ALA A 159 -9.76 8.26 -22.27
C ALA A 159 -8.82 9.28 -22.93
N HIS A 160 -8.14 8.90 -24.03
CA HIS A 160 -7.30 9.82 -24.80
C HIS A 160 -8.14 10.86 -25.57
N ALA A 161 -9.30 10.49 -26.11
CA ALA A 161 -10.22 11.42 -26.77
C ALA A 161 -10.69 12.52 -25.81
N GLN A 162 -11.07 12.12 -24.58
CA GLN A 162 -11.48 13.04 -23.53
C GLN A 162 -10.36 13.95 -23.01
N ARG A 163 -9.10 13.55 -23.21
CA ARG A 163 -7.92 14.39 -22.97
C ARG A 163 -7.53 15.28 -24.16
N HIS A 164 -8.31 15.25 -25.25
CA HIS A 164 -7.98 15.91 -26.52
C HIS A 164 -6.68 15.42 -27.18
N GLU A 165 -6.28 14.18 -26.89
CA GLU A 165 -5.13 13.49 -27.47
C GLU A 165 -5.59 12.68 -28.68
N HIS A 166 -5.97 13.40 -29.75
CA HIS A 166 -6.74 12.82 -30.86
C HIS A 166 -5.95 11.74 -31.63
N ALA A 167 -4.65 11.96 -31.84
CA ALA A 167 -3.80 11.01 -32.57
C ALA A 167 -3.70 9.66 -31.83
N GLU A 168 -3.46 9.71 -30.51
CA GLU A 168 -3.41 8.54 -29.65
C GLU A 168 -4.78 7.84 -29.57
N ALA A 169 -5.85 8.63 -29.46
CA ALA A 169 -7.21 8.11 -29.40
C ALA A 169 -7.58 7.34 -30.68
N VAL A 170 -7.31 7.90 -31.85
CA VAL A 170 -7.57 7.24 -33.14
C VAL A 170 -6.71 5.99 -33.29
N ALA A 171 -5.43 6.03 -32.95
CA ALA A 171 -4.56 4.85 -33.04
C ALA A 171 -5.05 3.69 -32.15
N HIS A 172 -5.51 3.99 -30.94
CA HIS A 172 -6.11 2.99 -30.06
C HIS A 172 -7.44 2.48 -30.62
N LEU A 173 -8.29 3.35 -31.15
CA LEU A 173 -9.56 2.96 -31.74
C LEU A 173 -9.38 2.03 -32.95
N GLU A 174 -8.47 2.36 -33.87
CA GLU A 174 -8.13 1.52 -35.02
C GLU A 174 -7.69 0.12 -34.57
N ARG A 175 -6.86 0.04 -33.52
CA ARG A 175 -6.44 -1.24 -32.95
C ARG A 175 -7.60 -2.01 -32.34
N ALA A 176 -8.49 -1.35 -31.60
CA ALA A 176 -9.67 -1.97 -31.01
C ALA A 176 -10.62 -2.52 -32.10
N ILE A 177 -10.81 -1.78 -33.20
CA ILE A 177 -11.62 -2.20 -34.36
C ILE A 177 -10.97 -3.38 -35.09
N ALA A 178 -9.65 -3.36 -35.25
CA ALA A 178 -8.92 -4.46 -35.87
C ALA A 178 -9.00 -5.77 -35.06
N LEU A 179 -9.03 -5.66 -33.72
CA LEU A 179 -9.23 -6.80 -32.83
C LEU A 179 -10.68 -7.26 -32.82
N ASN A 180 -11.64 -6.34 -32.71
CA ASN A 180 -13.06 -6.62 -32.72
C ASN A 180 -13.82 -5.60 -33.60
N PRO A 181 -14.28 -6.00 -34.79
CA PRO A 181 -14.98 -5.10 -35.71
C PRO A 181 -16.28 -4.48 -35.16
N GLU A 182 -16.89 -5.05 -34.13
CA GLU A 182 -18.10 -4.50 -33.49
C GLU A 182 -17.82 -3.15 -32.80
N ASN A 183 -16.57 -2.92 -32.36
CA ASN A 183 -16.14 -1.65 -31.78
C ASN A 183 -16.34 -0.46 -32.73
N ARG A 184 -16.38 -0.69 -34.04
CA ARG A 184 -16.69 0.35 -35.02
C ARG A 184 -18.13 0.84 -34.89
N ALA A 185 -19.08 -0.06 -34.69
CA ALA A 185 -20.48 0.29 -34.51
C ALA A 185 -20.69 1.00 -33.17
N LEU A 186 -19.97 0.58 -32.12
CA LEU A 186 -19.95 1.24 -30.82
C LEU A 186 -19.43 2.69 -30.95
N ALA A 187 -18.25 2.87 -31.54
CA ALA A 187 -17.62 4.20 -31.70
C ALA A 187 -18.48 5.20 -32.48
N ARG A 188 -19.25 4.73 -33.47
CA ARG A 188 -20.18 5.59 -34.22
C ARG A 188 -21.22 6.27 -33.32
N ASN A 189 -21.65 5.61 -32.26
CA ASN A 189 -22.71 6.08 -31.38
C ASN A 189 -22.21 6.52 -29.99
N ASP A 190 -20.91 6.39 -29.74
CA ASP A 190 -20.30 6.71 -28.45
C ASP A 190 -20.18 8.23 -28.25
N PRO A 191 -20.86 8.82 -27.24
CA PRO A 191 -20.75 10.24 -26.95
C PRO A 191 -19.37 10.62 -26.39
N ASP A 192 -18.64 9.69 -25.78
CA ASP A 192 -17.32 9.99 -25.22
C ASP A 192 -16.25 10.16 -26.32
N LEU A 193 -16.58 9.82 -27.58
CA LEU A 193 -15.76 10.08 -28.75
C LEU A 193 -16.20 11.34 -29.53
N GLU A 194 -17.12 12.14 -28.98
CA GLU A 194 -17.55 13.40 -29.59
C GLU A 194 -16.38 14.35 -29.94
N PRO A 195 -15.32 14.49 -29.11
CA PRO A 195 -14.16 15.31 -29.47
C PRO A 195 -13.46 14.91 -30.79
N LEU A 196 -13.60 13.65 -31.21
CA LEU A 196 -12.96 13.13 -32.44
C LEU A 196 -13.85 13.27 -33.69
N ARG A 197 -15.11 13.70 -33.59
CA ARG A 197 -16.03 13.73 -34.74
C ARG A 197 -15.57 14.63 -35.88
N GLY A 198 -14.78 15.66 -35.55
CA GLY A 198 -14.17 16.57 -36.51
C GLY A 198 -12.88 16.04 -37.16
N ASP A 199 -12.30 14.98 -36.60
CA ASP A 199 -11.01 14.42 -37.04
C ASP A 199 -11.19 13.54 -38.29
N GLU A 200 -10.38 13.80 -39.32
CA GLU A 200 -10.42 13.07 -40.58
C GLU A 200 -10.00 11.60 -40.42
N ALA A 201 -8.99 11.33 -39.59
CA ALA A 201 -8.50 9.98 -39.34
C ALA A 201 -9.53 9.16 -38.55
N PHE A 202 -10.24 9.79 -37.61
CA PHE A 202 -11.36 9.14 -36.93
C PHE A 202 -12.46 8.71 -37.91
N ARG A 203 -12.88 9.60 -38.83
CA ARG A 203 -13.89 9.26 -39.85
C ARG A 203 -13.40 8.13 -40.76
N ALA A 204 -12.15 8.21 -41.21
CA ALA A 204 -11.54 7.17 -42.02
C ALA A 204 -11.53 5.80 -41.30
N ALA A 205 -11.20 5.75 -40.01
CA ALA A 205 -11.23 4.51 -39.21
C ALA A 205 -12.65 3.88 -39.14
N LEU A 206 -13.70 4.71 -39.13
CA LEU A 206 -15.09 4.27 -39.10
C LEU A 206 -15.64 3.87 -40.48
N GLU A 207 -15.05 4.34 -41.57
CA GLU A 207 -15.46 4.01 -42.94
C GLU A 207 -14.64 2.87 -43.55
N ALA A 208 -13.42 2.64 -43.03
CA ALA A 208 -12.54 1.60 -43.52
C ALA A 208 -13.24 0.23 -43.53
N PRO A 209 -13.10 -0.56 -44.61
CA PRO A 209 -13.66 -1.90 -44.68
C PRO A 209 -13.10 -2.76 -43.53
N ALA A 210 -13.89 -3.70 -43.04
CA ALA A 210 -13.40 -4.65 -42.04
C ALA A 210 -12.25 -5.47 -42.65
N VAL A 211 -11.02 -5.20 -42.21
CA VAL A 211 -9.88 -6.03 -42.60
C VAL A 211 -10.00 -7.33 -41.80
N PRO A 212 -10.08 -8.50 -42.46
CA PRO A 212 -10.18 -9.77 -41.75
C PRO A 212 -8.98 -9.94 -40.81
N ARG A 213 -9.26 -10.40 -39.59
CA ARG A 213 -8.26 -10.65 -38.55
C ARG A 213 -7.09 -11.42 -39.16
N GLN A 214 -5.93 -10.77 -39.29
CA GLN A 214 -4.69 -11.50 -39.49
C GLN A 214 -4.41 -12.23 -38.18
N ASP A 215 -4.71 -13.52 -38.16
CA ASP A 215 -4.32 -14.46 -37.12
C ASP A 215 -2.80 -14.39 -36.94
N ARG A 216 -2.33 -13.43 -36.13
CA ARG A 216 -0.97 -13.43 -35.63
C ARG A 216 -0.90 -14.54 -34.60
N ARG A 217 -0.82 -15.79 -35.08
CA ARG A 217 -0.41 -16.94 -34.27
C ARG A 217 0.89 -16.56 -33.58
N ARG A 218 0.83 -16.23 -32.28
CA ARG A 218 2.04 -16.01 -31.49
C ARG A 218 2.82 -17.32 -31.50
N PRO A 219 4.14 -17.30 -31.79
CA PRO A 219 4.96 -18.47 -31.51
C PRO A 219 4.92 -18.68 -29.99
N MET A 220 4.40 -19.84 -29.57
CA MET A 220 4.49 -20.26 -28.18
C MET A 220 5.96 -20.21 -27.76
N LYS A 221 6.29 -19.34 -26.80
CA LYS A 221 7.57 -19.43 -26.10
C LYS A 221 7.56 -20.75 -25.34
N SER A 222 8.18 -21.77 -25.91
CA SER A 222 8.50 -23.01 -25.20
C SER A 222 9.38 -22.65 -24.01
N ARG A 223 8.85 -22.84 -22.79
CA ARG A 223 9.66 -22.86 -21.56
C ARG A 223 10.76 -23.91 -21.76
N PRO A 224 12.05 -23.60 -21.57
CA PRO A 224 13.04 -24.65 -21.45
C PRO A 224 12.80 -25.35 -20.11
N ALA A 225 12.61 -26.66 -20.15
CA ALA A 225 12.67 -27.49 -18.97
C ALA A 225 14.13 -27.61 -18.55
N ARG A 226 14.48 -27.09 -17.37
CA ARG A 226 15.54 -27.64 -16.52
C ARG A 226 15.44 -27.10 -15.10
#